data_AF-A0A6P8HYT0-F1
#
_entry.id   AF-A0A6P8HYT0-F1
#
_cell.length_a   1.000
_cell.length_b   1.000
_cell.length_c   1.000
_cell.angle_alpha   90.00
_cell.angle_beta   90.00
_cell.angle_gamma   90.00
#
_symmetry.space_group_name_H-M   'P 1'
#
loop_
_entity.id
_entity.type
_entity.pdbx_description
1 polymer ?
#
loop_
_entity_poly.entity_id
_entity_poly.type
_entity_poly.pdbx_seq_one_letter_code
_entity_poly.pdbx_strand_id
1 'polypeptide(L)'
;MVVDLFDHSPDNAHYIFLFYDNAALEQNEDASLRLQKLFIYEMYQYHNKKWLSYNKEMKRVGTLSNYHRKDLRPFIFLRHWKRKLHFAKFPVHMLGNWIPRVLSQWYCSGPFCGLDQIAIENQKGNVLNVFRRLDARYTWLPSIKKLMTQNKRFFVVYVPDACANLFSVVVKGALALVYSGQGVCSTVTKIKNAQSNGALGVVVYSKPGNYLEELNCHQNECETDLTIPATIIHNEDGFRLREAPVGSIYARLQTTPSDMFTFGVDDEGRARKTSWSLYPSMRFLAYHAQWFNYVTDAMRNETGDARLISIFKDQLIQSSEGITKDISLPDYREFLLYQNVEVDMSLTCPKTGPDACTHWDHVIKLLVSCDASMKPGHELARWIMAYGRRSSSWITPVRAVLPLLKANSTTTNKCSFTVITEASVMPWIITVNIRMSEKIKPNRNFTTWRQIEKNLVPVEVVDLFTGCFFDENCNKKYATPKFFKVPKNIARVKLVATITGHGRDNNNCARACLTTHRFVINNIRNSTQTRVLKNTGSTPGCESDFSDPNNQTHTQKMWLRGRQPWCDGQEVVPWEVDVTNFVRFGGASNLIEYRALYNGTDPRPTQDPGTIVMSSYLVYYVYEDFV
;
A
#
# COMPACT_ATOMS: atom_id res chain seq x y z
N MET A 1 4.25 13.52 6.63
CA MET A 1 4.79 13.65 5.26
C MET A 1 6.26 13.23 5.19
N VAL A 2 7.19 13.89 5.89
CA VAL A 2 8.64 13.60 5.79
C VAL A 2 8.99 12.18 6.28
N VAL A 3 8.38 11.73 7.37
CA VAL A 3 8.57 10.35 7.89
C VAL A 3 8.24 9.28 6.87
N ASP A 4 7.20 9.49 6.04
CA ASP A 4 6.83 8.53 5.00
C ASP A 4 7.94 8.36 3.95
N LEU A 5 8.66 9.44 3.64
CA LEU A 5 9.82 9.38 2.77
C LEU A 5 10.91 8.51 3.42
N PHE A 6 11.18 8.66 4.72
CA PHE A 6 12.21 7.87 5.39
C PHE A 6 11.90 6.38 5.44
N ASP A 7 10.65 6.00 5.72
CA ASP A 7 10.24 4.59 5.78
C ASP A 7 10.25 3.94 4.39
N HIS A 8 9.85 4.67 3.34
CA HIS A 8 9.60 4.09 2.03
C HIS A 8 10.72 4.34 1.00
N SER A 9 11.66 5.26 1.18
CA SER A 9 12.68 5.49 0.14
C SER A 9 13.69 4.35 -0.01
N PRO A 10 14.04 3.94 -1.24
CA PRO A 10 15.16 3.05 -1.52
C PRO A 10 16.51 3.51 -0.93
N ASP A 11 17.39 2.54 -0.64
CA ASP A 11 18.72 2.81 -0.10
C ASP A 11 19.65 3.50 -1.12
N ASN A 12 19.32 3.48 -2.41
CA ASN A 12 20.05 4.15 -3.50
C ASN A 12 19.38 5.44 -3.98
N ALA A 13 18.18 5.79 -3.50
CA ALA A 13 17.45 6.94 -4.01
C ALA A 13 18.03 8.28 -3.54
N HIS A 14 18.07 9.25 -4.45
CA HIS A 14 18.39 10.66 -4.18
C HIS A 14 17.16 11.53 -4.47
N TYR A 15 16.90 12.51 -3.61
CA TYR A 15 15.80 13.46 -3.77
C TYR A 15 16.35 14.87 -3.94
N ILE A 16 15.89 15.54 -5.00
CA ILE A 16 16.27 16.92 -5.32
C ILE A 16 15.02 17.79 -5.17
N PHE A 17 15.05 18.76 -4.28
CA PHE A 17 13.98 19.72 -4.07
C PHE A 17 14.29 21.01 -4.83
N LEU A 18 13.42 21.30 -5.81
CA LEU A 18 13.47 22.51 -6.62
C LEU A 18 12.40 23.48 -6.11
N PHE A 19 12.72 24.78 -6.09
CA PHE A 19 11.80 25.82 -5.63
C PHE A 19 11.43 26.69 -6.83
N TYR A 20 10.15 27.07 -6.97
CA TYR A 20 9.70 27.86 -8.13
C TYR A 20 10.01 29.35 -8.00
N ASP A 21 10.13 29.85 -6.77
CA ASP A 21 10.39 31.24 -6.47
C ASP A 21 11.24 31.38 -5.19
N ASN A 22 12.03 32.45 -5.13
CA ASN A 22 12.74 32.91 -3.93
C ASN A 22 11.76 33.70 -3.07
N ALA A 23 10.65 33.06 -2.68
CA ALA A 23 9.77 33.67 -1.70
C ALA A 23 10.52 33.67 -0.36
N ALA A 24 11.22 34.76 -0.08
CA ALA A 24 11.46 35.22 1.28
C ALA A 24 10.08 35.42 1.91
N LEU A 25 9.48 34.34 2.38
CA LEU A 25 8.20 34.34 3.06
C LEU A 25 8.41 34.99 4.43
N GLU A 26 8.33 36.32 4.44
CA GLU A 26 8.04 37.22 5.57
C GLU A 26 8.93 37.11 6.84
N GLN A 27 9.90 36.21 6.90
CA GLN A 27 10.72 35.94 8.10
C GLN A 27 12.18 35.59 7.77
N ASN A 28 12.92 36.40 7.00
CA ASN A 28 14.40 36.37 6.86
C ASN A 28 15.11 35.00 6.64
N GLU A 29 14.40 33.91 6.34
CA GLU A 29 14.93 32.56 6.25
C GLU A 29 14.61 31.92 4.89
N ASP A 30 15.65 31.49 4.18
CA ASP A 30 15.56 30.76 2.91
C ASP A 30 14.67 29.52 3.06
N ALA A 31 13.66 29.39 2.18
CA ALA A 31 12.72 28.25 2.18
C ALA A 31 13.46 26.90 2.08
N SER A 32 14.61 26.87 1.40
CA SER A 32 15.47 25.70 1.31
C SER A 32 16.06 25.31 2.67
N LEU A 33 16.50 26.30 3.45
CA LEU A 33 17.06 26.11 4.78
C LEU A 33 15.99 25.66 5.77
N ARG A 34 14.80 26.26 5.73
CA ARG A 34 13.66 25.86 6.56
C ARG A 34 13.27 24.41 6.30
N LEU A 35 13.16 24.01 5.03
CA LEU A 35 12.85 22.63 4.66
C LEU A 35 13.95 21.67 5.13
N GLN A 36 15.23 22.04 4.96
CA GLN A 36 16.35 21.24 5.44
C GLN A 36 16.31 21.04 6.96
N LYS A 37 16.05 22.10 7.74
CA LYS A 37 15.90 22.01 9.21
C LYS A 37 14.76 21.08 9.59
N LEU A 38 13.63 21.15 8.89
CA LEU A 38 12.50 20.23 9.09
C LEU A 38 12.91 18.77 8.84
N PHE A 39 13.61 18.48 7.74
CA PHE A 39 14.11 17.13 7.46
C PHE A 39 15.06 16.61 8.54
N ILE A 40 15.96 17.46 9.03
CA ILE A 40 16.91 17.09 10.11
C ILE A 40 16.15 16.76 11.40
N TYR A 41 15.21 17.63 11.79
CA TYR A 41 14.39 17.43 12.98
C TYR A 41 13.56 16.15 12.89
N GLU A 42 12.84 15.96 11.78
CA GLU A 42 12.00 14.78 11.55
C GLU A 42 12.84 13.49 11.50
N MET A 43 14.02 13.51 10.89
CA MET A 43 14.90 12.33 10.84
C MET A 43 15.41 11.95 12.23
N TYR A 44 15.73 12.93 13.08
CA TYR A 44 16.14 12.69 14.46
C TYR A 44 15.00 12.05 15.27
N GLN A 45 13.79 12.60 15.18
CA GLN A 45 12.61 12.06 15.85
C GLN A 45 12.29 10.64 15.35
N TYR A 46 12.31 10.45 14.03
CA TYR A 46 12.13 9.16 13.38
C TYR A 46 13.15 8.12 13.86
N HIS A 47 14.43 8.48 13.88
CA HIS A 47 15.49 7.59 14.34
C HIS A 47 15.29 7.22 15.81
N ASN A 48 15.04 8.18 16.70
CA ASN A 48 14.84 7.91 18.12
C ASN A 48 13.65 6.95 18.35
N LYS A 49 12.54 7.16 17.65
CA LYS A 49 11.37 6.28 17.73
C LYS A 49 11.70 4.85 17.28
N LYS A 50 12.37 4.69 16.14
CA LYS A 50 12.79 3.37 15.64
C LYS A 50 13.84 2.72 16.55
N TRP A 51 14.78 3.49 17.09
CA TRP A 51 15.80 3.02 18.01
C TRP A 51 15.21 2.50 19.33
N LEU A 52 14.20 3.19 19.87
CA LEU A 52 13.45 2.72 21.03
C LEU A 52 12.73 1.40 20.74
N SER A 53 12.07 1.27 19.57
CA SER A 53 11.44 0.01 19.15
C SER A 53 12.46 -1.11 19.03
N TYR A 54 13.55 -0.85 18.32
CA TYR A 54 14.63 -1.80 18.12
C TYR A 54 15.26 -2.25 19.43
N ASN A 55 15.56 -1.34 20.36
CA ASN A 55 16.08 -1.73 21.68
C ASN A 55 15.08 -2.57 22.47
N LYS A 56 13.79 -2.28 22.37
CA LYS A 56 12.75 -3.10 23.00
C LYS A 56 12.71 -4.50 22.41
N GLU A 57 12.86 -4.63 21.09
CA GLU A 57 12.99 -5.92 20.39
C GLU A 57 14.26 -6.66 20.84
N MET A 58 15.42 -6.01 20.83
CA MET A 58 16.70 -6.61 21.22
C MET A 58 16.73 -7.11 22.67
N LYS A 59 16.06 -6.41 23.59
CA LYS A 59 15.93 -6.87 24.98
C LYS A 59 15.12 -8.18 25.11
N ARG A 60 14.21 -8.46 24.18
CA ARG A 60 13.38 -9.68 24.20
C ARG A 60 14.15 -10.89 23.68
N VAL A 61 14.89 -10.69 22.59
CA VAL A 61 15.59 -11.75 21.85
C VAL A 61 16.71 -12.41 22.68
N GLY A 62 17.19 -11.75 23.74
CA GLY A 62 18.36 -12.18 24.50
C GLY A 62 19.65 -11.94 23.70
N THR A 63 20.81 -12.17 24.32
CA THR A 63 22.07 -12.24 23.57
C THR A 63 22.03 -13.52 22.74
N LEU A 64 21.50 -13.44 21.50
CA LEU A 64 21.83 -14.44 20.48
C LEU A 64 23.35 -14.57 20.45
N SER A 65 23.86 -15.80 20.51
CA SER A 65 25.31 -16.06 20.63
C SER A 65 26.14 -15.40 19.53
N ASN A 66 25.52 -15.09 18.39
CA ASN A 66 26.19 -14.62 17.18
C ASN A 66 25.79 -13.19 16.75
N TYR A 67 24.96 -12.48 17.52
CA TYR A 67 24.51 -11.13 17.11
C TYR A 67 25.24 -10.02 17.87
N HIS A 68 26.10 -9.28 17.17
CA HIS A 68 26.77 -8.12 17.74
C HIS A 68 25.86 -6.88 17.73
N ARG A 69 25.89 -6.11 18.83
CA ARG A 69 25.10 -4.87 18.95
C ARG A 69 25.61 -3.85 17.92
N LYS A 70 24.81 -3.62 16.88
CA LYS A 70 25.13 -2.74 15.76
C LYS A 70 25.27 -1.27 16.17
N ASP A 71 26.12 -0.53 15.45
CA ASP A 71 26.27 0.91 15.60
C ASP A 71 25.05 1.64 15.04
N LEU A 72 24.19 2.11 15.94
CA LEU A 72 22.93 2.77 15.63
C LEU A 72 22.94 4.24 16.05
N ARG A 73 24.09 4.92 15.96
CA ARG A 73 24.18 6.34 16.33
C ARG A 73 23.30 7.21 15.40
N PRO A 74 22.44 8.10 15.93
CA PRO A 74 21.57 8.95 15.11
C PRO A 74 22.32 9.76 14.04
N PHE A 75 23.53 10.22 14.36
CA PHE A 75 24.37 10.99 13.45
C PHE A 75 24.74 10.22 12.17
N ILE A 76 24.93 8.90 12.23
CA ILE A 76 25.27 8.08 11.06
C ILE A 76 24.10 8.07 10.07
N PHE A 77 22.90 7.83 10.57
CA PHE A 77 21.66 7.81 9.77
C PHE A 77 21.39 9.19 9.19
N LEU A 78 21.52 10.23 10.02
CA LEU A 78 21.34 11.61 9.59
C LEU A 78 22.34 11.99 8.50
N ARG A 79 23.63 11.70 8.68
CA ARG A 79 24.67 12.00 7.69
C ARG A 79 24.41 11.27 6.36
N HIS A 80 24.02 10.01 6.42
CA HIS A 80 23.68 9.24 5.24
C HIS A 80 22.49 9.82 4.49
N TRP A 81 21.41 10.16 5.20
CA TRP A 81 20.23 10.78 4.59
C TRP A 81 20.53 12.16 4.03
N LYS A 82 21.29 13.00 4.74
CA LYS A 82 21.71 14.32 4.24
C LYS A 82 22.49 14.25 2.93
N ARG A 83 23.25 13.18 2.68
CA ARG A 83 23.95 12.97 1.39
C ARG A 83 23.00 12.68 0.22
N LYS A 84 21.75 12.29 0.51
CA LYS A 84 20.74 11.95 -0.49
C LYS A 84 19.72 13.05 -0.75
N LEU A 85 19.64 14.03 0.13
CA LEU A 85 18.71 15.16 0.01
C LEU A 85 19.47 16.37 -0.51
N HIS A 86 19.04 16.87 -1.66
CA HIS A 86 19.64 18.02 -2.32
C HIS A 86 18.60 19.12 -2.41
N PHE A 87 18.97 20.35 -2.06
CA PHE A 87 18.07 21.50 -2.08
C PHE A 87 18.66 22.54 -3.03
N ALA A 88 17.93 22.83 -4.11
CA ALA A 88 18.33 23.90 -5.03
C ALA A 88 18.01 25.25 -4.38
N LYS A 89 18.96 26.18 -4.40
CA LYS A 89 18.75 27.56 -3.93
C LYS A 89 18.32 28.51 -5.04
N PHE A 90 18.30 28.03 -6.28
CA PHE A 90 17.89 28.79 -7.44
C PHE A 90 16.47 28.39 -7.84
N PRO A 91 15.57 29.38 -8.02
CA PRO A 91 14.29 29.20 -8.64
C PRO A 91 14.35 28.41 -9.95
N VAL A 92 13.37 27.53 -10.17
CA VAL A 92 13.24 26.71 -11.39
C VAL A 92 13.36 27.57 -12.64
N HIS A 93 12.70 28.73 -12.67
CA HIS A 93 12.70 29.63 -13.83
C HIS A 93 14.07 30.24 -14.15
N MET A 94 15.03 30.23 -13.20
CA MET A 94 16.40 30.69 -13.42
C MET A 94 17.34 29.60 -13.93
N LEU A 95 16.89 28.35 -14.01
CA LEU A 95 17.72 27.24 -14.49
C LEU A 95 17.84 27.30 -16.03
N GLY A 96 19.04 27.59 -16.54
CA GLY A 96 19.33 27.60 -17.99
C GLY A 96 19.50 26.21 -18.63
N ASN A 97 18.82 25.18 -18.11
CA ASN A 97 18.98 23.79 -18.55
C ASN A 97 17.63 23.15 -18.96
N TRP A 98 17.59 21.83 -19.12
CA TRP A 98 16.40 21.10 -19.58
C TRP A 98 15.28 20.97 -18.54
N ILE A 99 15.55 21.24 -17.26
CA ILE A 99 14.61 20.99 -16.16
C ILE A 99 13.31 21.80 -16.29
N PRO A 100 13.33 23.12 -16.52
CA PRO A 100 12.09 23.90 -16.66
C PRO A 100 11.22 23.39 -17.81
N ARG A 101 11.85 22.97 -18.92
CA ARG A 101 11.16 22.38 -20.07
C ARG A 101 10.48 21.05 -19.72
N VAL A 102 11.14 20.19 -18.94
CA VAL A 102 10.53 18.91 -18.51
C VAL A 102 9.32 19.15 -17.60
N LEU A 103 9.44 20.07 -16.65
CA LEU A 103 8.35 20.41 -15.72
C LEU A 103 7.13 20.99 -16.45
N SER A 104 7.36 21.84 -17.46
CA SER A 104 6.29 22.43 -18.27
C SER A 104 5.68 21.46 -19.28
N GLN A 105 6.49 20.62 -19.94
CA GLN A 105 5.99 19.65 -20.93
C GLN A 105 5.20 18.51 -20.28
N TRP A 106 5.54 18.14 -19.05
CA TRP A 106 4.84 17.09 -18.31
C TRP A 106 3.76 17.64 -17.38
N TYR A 107 3.22 18.83 -17.65
CA TYR A 107 2.23 19.52 -16.81
C TYR A 107 1.13 18.58 -16.26
N CYS A 108 0.73 18.85 -15.02
CA CYS A 108 -0.23 18.03 -14.30
C CYS A 108 -1.65 18.45 -14.69
N SER A 109 -2.31 17.67 -15.55
CA SER A 109 -3.71 17.87 -15.93
C SER A 109 -4.56 16.67 -15.56
N GLY A 110 -5.70 16.91 -14.90
CA GLY A 110 -6.68 15.87 -14.60
C GLY A 110 -7.07 15.77 -13.12
N PRO A 111 -7.91 14.79 -12.76
CA PRO A 111 -8.30 14.56 -11.38
C PRO A 111 -7.07 14.24 -10.49
N PHE A 112 -6.96 14.92 -9.33
CA PHE A 112 -5.83 14.78 -8.38
C PHE A 112 -4.48 15.34 -8.88
N CYS A 113 -4.53 16.26 -9.84
CA CYS A 113 -3.39 16.96 -10.41
C CYS A 113 -3.60 18.48 -10.34
N GLY A 114 -2.55 19.24 -10.01
CA GLY A 114 -2.62 20.70 -9.87
C GLY A 114 -2.75 21.16 -8.41
N LEU A 115 -2.99 22.47 -8.22
CA LEU A 115 -3.15 23.07 -6.90
C LEU A 115 -4.62 23.01 -6.46
N ASP A 116 -4.90 22.23 -5.42
CA ASP A 116 -6.21 22.23 -4.78
C ASP A 116 -6.41 23.54 -4.02
N GLN A 117 -7.43 24.29 -4.44
CA GLN A 117 -7.67 25.63 -3.98
C GLN A 117 -9.14 25.89 -3.65
N ILE A 118 -9.36 26.91 -2.84
CA ILE A 118 -10.66 27.52 -2.58
C ILE A 118 -10.55 29.00 -2.95
N ALA A 119 -11.33 29.41 -3.95
CA ALA A 119 -11.47 30.80 -4.32
C ALA A 119 -12.59 31.43 -3.49
N ILE A 120 -12.26 32.48 -2.77
CA ILE A 120 -13.18 33.23 -1.91
C ILE A 120 -13.65 34.44 -2.68
N GLU A 121 -14.96 34.63 -2.73
CA GLU A 121 -15.61 35.60 -3.58
C GLU A 121 -16.60 36.46 -2.80
N ASN A 122 -16.79 37.69 -3.27
CA ASN A 122 -17.86 38.53 -2.78
C ASN A 122 -19.21 38.19 -3.46
N GLN A 123 -20.28 38.87 -3.06
CA GLN A 123 -21.63 38.71 -3.64
C GLN A 123 -21.68 38.92 -5.17
N LYS A 124 -20.80 39.77 -5.72
CA LYS A 124 -20.71 40.05 -7.16
C LYS A 124 -19.95 38.97 -7.94
N GLY A 125 -19.32 38.02 -7.25
CA GLY A 125 -18.49 36.98 -7.87
C GLY A 125 -17.04 37.39 -8.12
N ASN A 126 -16.59 38.54 -7.59
CA ASN A 126 -15.19 38.93 -7.69
C ASN A 126 -14.37 38.09 -6.71
N VAL A 127 -13.29 37.49 -7.20
CA VAL A 127 -12.33 36.76 -6.37
C VAL A 127 -11.62 37.75 -5.46
N LEU A 128 -11.80 37.57 -4.15
CA LEU A 128 -11.11 38.31 -3.11
C LEU A 128 -9.75 37.68 -2.83
N ASN A 129 -9.74 36.38 -2.58
CA ASN A 129 -8.55 35.60 -2.23
C ASN A 129 -8.64 34.18 -2.78
N VAL A 130 -7.48 33.54 -2.96
CA VAL A 130 -7.39 32.11 -3.30
C VAL A 130 -6.49 31.43 -2.28
N PHE A 131 -7.03 30.45 -1.56
CA PHE A 131 -6.31 29.71 -0.54
C PHE A 131 -6.00 28.29 -0.99
N ARG A 132 -4.92 27.72 -0.48
CA ARG A 132 -4.65 26.29 -0.61
C ARG A 132 -5.58 25.51 0.33
N ARG A 133 -6.02 24.35 -0.11
CA ARG A 133 -6.81 23.42 0.72
C ARG A 133 -6.21 22.03 0.68
N LEU A 134 -6.52 21.23 1.69
CA LEU A 134 -6.15 19.83 1.79
C LEU A 134 -7.40 18.99 2.05
N ASP A 135 -7.59 17.94 1.26
CA ASP A 135 -8.75 17.04 1.40
C ASP A 135 -8.44 15.82 2.29
N ALA A 136 -9.49 15.19 2.80
CA ALA A 136 -9.39 13.98 3.63
C ALA A 136 -9.00 12.72 2.84
N ARG A 137 -8.37 11.74 3.51
CA ARG A 137 -8.09 10.40 2.95
C ARG A 137 -9.33 9.51 2.91
N TYR A 138 -9.41 8.66 1.87
CA TYR A 138 -10.25 7.46 1.66
C TYR A 138 -11.50 7.21 2.54
N THR A 139 -12.59 6.85 1.84
CA THR A 139 -13.79 6.09 2.26
C THR A 139 -14.67 6.56 3.41
N TRP A 140 -14.14 7.23 4.44
CA TRP A 140 -14.98 7.71 5.56
C TRP A 140 -15.62 9.08 5.28
N LEU A 141 -15.11 9.81 4.28
CA LEU A 141 -15.74 11.03 3.75
C LEU A 141 -16.01 10.92 2.24
N PRO A 142 -17.14 11.48 1.77
CA PRO A 142 -17.39 11.71 0.36
C PRO A 142 -16.34 12.63 -0.28
N SER A 143 -16.10 12.45 -1.59
CA SER A 143 -15.18 13.29 -2.33
C SER A 143 -15.71 14.72 -2.51
N ILE A 144 -14.83 15.70 -2.27
CA ILE A 144 -15.12 17.12 -2.52
C ILE A 144 -15.49 17.42 -3.98
N LYS A 145 -15.10 16.54 -4.91
CA LYS A 145 -15.42 16.67 -6.34
C LYS A 145 -16.92 16.80 -6.62
N LYS A 146 -17.77 16.22 -5.77
CA LYS A 146 -19.23 16.35 -5.87
C LYS A 146 -19.70 17.81 -5.81
N LEU A 147 -18.98 18.65 -5.06
CA LEU A 147 -19.26 20.09 -4.98
C LEU A 147 -18.62 20.85 -6.15
N MET A 148 -17.46 20.39 -6.65
CA MET A 148 -16.74 21.02 -7.76
C MET A 148 -17.41 20.84 -9.12
N THR A 149 -17.98 19.66 -9.40
CA THR A 149 -18.62 19.36 -10.70
C THR A 149 -19.82 20.25 -11.01
N GLN A 150 -20.34 20.96 -10.00
CA GLN A 150 -21.46 21.88 -10.18
C GLN A 150 -21.02 23.29 -10.58
N ASN A 151 -19.71 23.60 -10.56
CA ASN A 151 -19.14 24.94 -10.74
C ASN A 151 -19.89 26.05 -9.98
N LYS A 152 -20.52 25.68 -8.85
CA LYS A 152 -21.35 26.56 -8.04
C LYS A 152 -20.49 27.32 -7.06
N ARG A 153 -20.89 28.57 -6.80
CA ARG A 153 -20.43 29.33 -5.63
C ARG A 153 -21.30 28.93 -4.44
N PHE A 154 -20.68 28.66 -3.30
CA PHE A 154 -21.37 28.27 -2.08
C PHE A 154 -21.25 29.37 -1.04
N PHE A 155 -22.35 29.69 -0.38
CA PHE A 155 -22.30 30.61 0.75
C PHE A 155 -21.51 29.96 1.91
N VAL A 156 -20.69 30.74 2.60
CA VAL A 156 -19.87 30.26 3.73
C VAL A 156 -20.43 30.79 5.05
N VAL A 157 -20.71 29.89 6.00
CA VAL A 157 -21.26 30.23 7.31
C VAL A 157 -20.31 29.79 8.40
N TYR A 158 -19.81 30.72 9.20
CA TYR A 158 -19.02 30.40 10.39
C TYR A 158 -19.89 29.76 11.47
N VAL A 159 -19.45 28.62 12.00
CA VAL A 159 -20.10 27.90 13.09
C VAL A 159 -19.25 28.06 14.37
N PRO A 160 -19.70 28.85 15.36
CA PRO A 160 -18.94 29.09 16.59
C PRO A 160 -18.74 27.83 17.44
N ASP A 161 -19.80 27.04 17.64
CA ASP A 161 -19.77 25.77 18.36
C ASP A 161 -20.24 24.63 17.45
N ALA A 162 -19.28 24.00 16.77
CA ALA A 162 -19.55 22.85 15.91
C ALA A 162 -19.72 21.52 16.69
N CYS A 163 -19.51 21.52 18.02
CA CYS A 163 -19.76 20.35 18.86
C CYS A 163 -21.22 20.24 19.31
N ALA A 164 -22.00 21.32 19.23
CA ALA A 164 -23.42 21.29 19.50
C ALA A 164 -24.19 20.45 18.47
N ASN A 165 -25.21 19.71 18.94
CA ASN A 165 -26.11 18.93 18.07
C ASN A 165 -26.96 19.84 17.17
N LEU A 166 -27.34 21.03 17.67
CA LEU A 166 -28.09 22.06 16.96
C LEU A 166 -27.25 23.34 16.95
N PHE A 167 -27.03 23.89 15.76
CA PHE A 167 -26.24 25.11 15.60
C PHE A 167 -27.06 26.36 15.90
N SER A 168 -26.43 27.37 16.49
CA SER A 168 -27.01 28.70 16.70
C SER A 168 -27.17 29.51 15.40
N VAL A 169 -26.61 28.99 14.30
CA VAL A 169 -26.58 29.62 12.98
C VAL A 169 -27.18 28.67 11.93
N VAL A 170 -27.87 29.23 10.94
CA VAL A 170 -28.47 28.44 9.86
C VAL A 170 -27.41 28.12 8.80
N VAL A 171 -27.07 26.83 8.67
CA VAL A 171 -26.08 26.34 7.68
C VAL A 171 -26.71 25.57 6.52
N LYS A 172 -28.04 25.45 6.49
CA LYS A 172 -28.78 24.67 5.49
C LYS A 172 -28.47 25.18 4.08
N GLY A 173 -27.89 24.33 3.22
CA GLY A 173 -27.54 24.71 1.85
C GLY A 173 -26.24 25.52 1.70
N ALA A 174 -25.45 25.66 2.77
CA ALA A 174 -24.18 26.41 2.80
C ALA A 174 -22.98 25.51 3.12
N LEU A 175 -21.76 26.04 2.96
CA LEU A 175 -20.55 25.45 3.52
C LEU A 175 -20.37 25.92 4.96
N ALA A 176 -20.21 24.98 5.89
CA ALA A 176 -19.91 25.30 7.27
C ALA A 176 -18.41 25.55 7.44
N LEU A 177 -18.03 26.74 7.91
CA LEU A 177 -16.67 27.06 8.31
C LEU A 177 -16.50 26.72 9.80
N VAL A 178 -15.60 25.77 10.07
CA VAL A 178 -15.45 25.16 11.40
C VAL A 178 -13.99 25.22 11.85
N TYR A 179 -13.77 25.60 13.12
CA TYR A 179 -12.45 25.54 13.70
C TYR A 179 -12.06 24.10 14.05
N SER A 180 -10.87 23.66 13.63
CA SER A 180 -10.33 22.35 14.04
C SER A 180 -9.99 22.28 15.55
N GLY A 181 -9.65 23.42 16.17
CA GLY A 181 -9.30 23.52 17.59
C GLY A 181 -10.51 23.51 18.54
N GLN A 182 -10.39 24.16 19.70
CA GLN A 182 -11.20 23.94 20.91
C GLN A 182 -12.69 23.52 20.72
N GLY A 183 -13.04 22.48 21.49
CA GLY A 183 -14.33 21.79 21.62
C GLY A 183 -14.10 20.46 22.34
N VAL A 184 -15.09 19.88 23.03
CA VAL A 184 -14.96 18.57 23.73
C VAL A 184 -15.01 17.39 22.73
N CYS A 185 -15.24 17.67 21.44
CA CYS A 185 -15.52 16.67 20.42
C CYS A 185 -14.51 16.67 19.25
N SER A 186 -14.42 15.55 18.54
CA SER A 186 -13.51 15.37 17.41
C SER A 186 -13.98 16.07 16.14
N THR A 187 -13.09 16.22 15.16
CA THR A 187 -13.43 16.78 13.86
C THR A 187 -14.49 15.95 13.13
N VAL A 188 -14.50 14.63 13.32
CA VAL A 188 -15.54 13.75 12.78
C VAL A 188 -16.91 14.10 13.36
N THR A 189 -17.00 14.32 14.67
CA THR A 189 -18.24 14.77 15.33
C THR A 189 -18.69 16.13 14.79
N LYS A 190 -17.77 17.07 14.61
CA LYS A 190 -18.10 18.40 14.06
C LYS A 190 -18.69 18.30 12.65
N ILE A 191 -18.13 17.45 11.80
CA ILE A 191 -18.65 17.21 10.44
C ILE A 191 -20.04 16.54 10.50
N LYS A 192 -20.21 15.54 11.37
CA LYS A 192 -21.50 14.88 11.60
C LYS A 192 -22.58 15.88 12.02
N ASN A 193 -22.27 16.78 12.96
CA ASN A 193 -23.21 17.80 13.41
C ASN A 193 -23.55 18.80 12.30
N ALA A 194 -22.56 19.22 11.51
CA ALA A 194 -22.81 20.10 10.36
C ALA A 194 -23.75 19.46 9.33
N GLN A 195 -23.58 18.16 9.07
CA GLN A 195 -24.49 17.39 8.23
C GLN A 195 -25.91 17.35 8.80
N SER A 196 -26.06 17.04 10.09
CA SER A 196 -27.37 17.01 10.76
C SER A 196 -28.07 18.37 10.72
N ASN A 197 -27.32 19.47 10.68
CA ASN A 197 -27.84 20.84 10.54
C ASN A 197 -28.00 21.29 9.06
N GLY A 198 -27.81 20.39 8.10
CA GLY A 198 -28.11 20.61 6.67
C GLY A 198 -27.01 21.28 5.84
N ALA A 199 -25.77 21.32 6.34
CA ALA A 199 -24.63 21.82 5.55
C ALA A 199 -24.40 20.98 4.28
N LEU A 200 -23.90 21.60 3.20
CA LEU A 200 -23.53 20.90 1.97
C LEU A 200 -22.11 20.32 2.02
N GLY A 201 -21.28 20.84 2.90
CA GLY A 201 -19.89 20.46 3.11
C GLY A 201 -19.26 21.31 4.20
N VAL A 202 -18.05 20.93 4.62
CA VAL A 202 -17.35 21.59 5.73
C VAL A 202 -15.98 22.09 5.30
N VAL A 203 -15.69 23.35 5.58
CA VAL A 203 -14.36 23.94 5.49
C VAL A 203 -13.80 24.04 6.90
N VAL A 204 -12.84 23.18 7.21
CA VAL A 204 -12.16 23.18 8.50
C VAL A 204 -10.97 24.14 8.42
N TYR A 205 -10.66 24.91 9.45
CA TYR A 205 -9.39 25.66 9.52
C TYR A 205 -8.50 25.18 10.66
N SER A 206 -7.20 25.07 10.40
CA SER A 206 -6.21 24.47 11.29
C SER A 206 -5.99 25.28 12.58
N LYS A 207 -5.28 24.70 13.57
CA LYS A 207 -4.83 25.42 14.77
C LYS A 207 -3.71 26.43 14.42
N PRO A 208 -3.57 27.53 15.17
CA PRO A 208 -2.47 28.48 14.97
C PRO A 208 -1.09 27.78 15.01
N GLY A 209 -0.19 28.15 14.09
CA GLY A 209 1.17 27.59 14.02
C GLY A 209 1.28 26.19 13.43
N ASN A 210 0.17 25.50 13.15
CA ASN A 210 0.19 24.17 12.53
C ASN A 210 0.21 24.27 11.00
N TYR A 211 0.98 23.38 10.37
CA TYR A 211 0.84 23.05 8.95
C TYR A 211 -0.56 22.44 8.69
N LEU A 212 -0.99 22.41 7.43
CA LEU A 212 -2.21 21.67 7.07
C LEU A 212 -2.00 20.19 7.40
N GLU A 213 -2.80 19.69 8.35
CA GLU A 213 -2.87 18.29 8.71
C GLU A 213 -4.08 17.67 8.04
N GLU A 214 -3.91 16.49 7.48
CA GLU A 214 -4.98 15.74 6.82
C GLU A 214 -6.14 15.47 7.79
N LEU A 215 -7.37 15.70 7.33
CA LEU A 215 -8.56 15.29 8.06
C LEU A 215 -8.58 13.76 8.15
N ASN A 216 -8.67 13.23 9.38
CA ASN A 216 -8.63 11.80 9.64
C ASN A 216 -9.66 11.41 10.71
N CYS A 217 -10.05 10.13 10.72
CA CYS A 217 -10.93 9.54 11.70
C CYS A 217 -10.14 8.53 12.57
N HIS A 218 -10.61 8.29 13.79
CA HIS A 218 -9.98 7.30 14.66
C HIS A 218 -10.99 6.25 15.14
N GLN A 219 -10.66 4.98 14.90
CA GLN A 219 -11.41 3.83 15.43
C GLN A 219 -12.88 3.85 14.99
N ASN A 220 -13.83 3.74 15.94
CA ASN A 220 -15.26 3.73 15.70
C ASN A 220 -15.77 5.01 15.01
N GLU A 221 -15.03 6.13 15.09
CA GLU A 221 -15.38 7.35 14.35
C GLU A 221 -15.36 7.10 12.84
N CYS A 222 -14.48 6.23 12.34
CA CYS A 222 -14.38 5.89 10.93
C CYS A 222 -15.58 5.08 10.41
N GLU A 223 -16.41 4.55 11.30
CA GLU A 223 -17.64 3.82 10.97
C GLU A 223 -18.88 4.73 10.99
N THR A 224 -18.68 6.05 11.18
CA THR A 224 -19.77 7.02 11.16
C THR A 224 -20.20 7.33 9.72
N ASP A 225 -21.50 7.19 9.43
CA ASP A 225 -22.06 7.54 8.13
C ASP A 225 -22.05 9.06 7.86
N LEU A 226 -21.10 9.49 7.04
CA LEU A 226 -20.99 10.86 6.55
C LEU A 226 -21.28 10.93 5.04
N THR A 227 -22.19 11.81 4.67
CA THR A 227 -22.71 12.02 3.30
C THR A 227 -22.33 13.38 2.70
N ILE A 228 -21.70 14.25 3.50
CA ILE A 228 -21.14 15.54 3.05
C ILE A 228 -19.60 15.53 3.04
N PRO A 229 -18.94 16.16 2.05
CA PRO A 229 -17.48 16.23 1.99
C PRO A 229 -16.92 17.31 2.94
N ALA A 230 -15.62 17.19 3.27
CA ALA A 230 -14.90 18.19 4.06
C ALA A 230 -13.48 18.42 3.52
N THR A 231 -12.96 19.63 3.72
CA THR A 231 -11.59 20.05 3.37
C THR A 231 -11.00 20.92 4.49
N ILE A 232 -9.68 21.05 4.57
CA ILE A 232 -9.00 21.89 5.56
C ILE A 232 -8.16 23.00 4.91
N ILE A 233 -8.20 24.19 5.51
CA ILE A 233 -7.42 25.40 5.13
C ILE A 233 -6.58 25.90 6.31
N HIS A 234 -5.65 26.82 6.04
CA HIS A 234 -4.76 27.35 7.06
C HIS A 234 -5.53 28.19 8.08
N ASN A 235 -5.00 28.26 9.31
CA ASN A 235 -5.59 29.02 10.40
C ASN A 235 -5.82 30.50 10.04
N GLU A 236 -4.82 31.14 9.44
CA GLU A 236 -4.87 32.56 9.05
C GLU A 236 -5.98 32.84 8.04
N ASP A 237 -6.15 31.94 7.06
CA ASP A 237 -7.20 32.03 6.06
C ASP A 237 -8.58 31.83 6.70
N GLY A 238 -8.72 30.83 7.58
CA GLY A 238 -9.95 30.60 8.32
C GLY A 238 -10.34 31.75 9.24
N PHE A 239 -9.36 32.39 9.89
CA PHE A 239 -9.58 33.58 10.71
C PHE A 239 -10.10 34.75 9.87
N ARG A 240 -9.49 35.01 8.70
CA ARG A 240 -9.98 36.05 7.77
C ARG A 240 -11.42 35.80 7.33
N LEU A 241 -11.79 34.54 7.07
CA LEU A 241 -13.15 34.18 6.68
C LEU A 241 -14.16 34.32 7.82
N ARG A 242 -13.74 34.03 9.05
CA ARG A 242 -14.56 34.20 10.25
C ARG A 242 -14.92 35.66 10.50
N GLU A 243 -13.95 36.56 10.36
CA GLU A 243 -14.13 37.99 10.64
C GLU A 243 -14.87 38.75 9.53
N ALA A 244 -15.22 38.07 8.43
CA ALA A 244 -15.95 38.68 7.34
C ALA A 244 -17.41 38.97 7.70
N PRO A 245 -18.01 40.05 7.16
CA PRO A 245 -19.41 40.36 7.41
C PRO A 245 -20.34 39.19 7.06
N VAL A 246 -21.28 38.88 7.94
CA VAL A 246 -22.30 37.85 7.71
C VAL A 246 -23.02 38.15 6.39
N GLY A 247 -23.15 37.15 5.52
CA GLY A 247 -23.83 37.33 4.24
C GLY A 247 -22.93 37.76 3.08
N SER A 248 -21.64 38.04 3.32
CA SER A 248 -20.77 38.65 2.29
C SER A 248 -19.89 37.69 1.50
N ILE A 249 -19.64 36.48 2.03
CA ILE A 249 -18.64 35.56 1.48
C ILE A 249 -19.24 34.34 0.78
N TYR A 250 -18.71 34.06 -0.40
CA TYR A 250 -18.91 32.84 -1.15
C TYR A 250 -17.57 32.12 -1.34
N ALA A 251 -17.63 30.81 -1.51
CA ALA A 251 -16.49 29.97 -1.85
C ALA A 251 -16.77 29.18 -3.13
N ARG A 252 -15.79 29.14 -4.01
CA ARG A 252 -15.73 28.22 -5.15
C ARG A 252 -14.54 27.27 -4.94
N LEU A 253 -14.82 25.97 -5.01
CA LEU A 253 -13.80 24.94 -4.93
C LEU A 253 -13.23 24.71 -6.33
N GLN A 254 -11.92 24.80 -6.48
CA GLN A 254 -11.24 24.66 -7.76
C GLN A 254 -9.96 23.83 -7.65
N THR A 255 -9.51 23.33 -8.80
CA THR A 255 -8.17 22.76 -8.96
C THR A 255 -7.52 23.51 -10.11
N THR A 256 -6.41 24.18 -9.83
CA THR A 256 -5.70 25.00 -10.82
C THR A 256 -4.59 24.16 -11.46
N PRO A 257 -4.56 23.97 -12.79
CA PRO A 257 -3.47 23.29 -13.46
C PRO A 257 -2.13 23.94 -13.13
N SER A 258 -1.08 23.14 -13.06
CA SER A 258 0.28 23.61 -12.82
C SER A 258 1.27 22.77 -13.60
N ASP A 259 2.49 23.29 -13.74
CA ASP A 259 3.65 22.49 -14.09
C ASP A 259 3.72 21.26 -13.18
N MET A 260 4.34 20.21 -13.69
CA MET A 260 4.55 19.00 -12.91
C MET A 260 5.31 19.34 -11.62
N PHE A 261 4.87 18.78 -10.50
CA PHE A 261 5.54 18.99 -9.21
C PHE A 261 6.77 18.08 -9.06
N THR A 262 6.78 16.95 -9.74
CA THR A 262 7.76 15.88 -9.53
C THR A 262 8.10 15.17 -10.84
N PHE A 263 9.38 14.92 -11.07
CA PHE A 263 9.81 14.00 -12.11
C PHE A 263 10.93 13.10 -11.57
N GLY A 264 11.19 12.01 -12.27
CA GLY A 264 12.16 11.01 -11.89
C GLY A 264 13.32 10.91 -12.88
N VAL A 265 14.44 10.39 -12.41
CA VAL A 265 15.50 9.83 -13.26
C VAL A 265 15.69 8.39 -12.81
N ASP A 266 15.58 7.43 -13.72
CA ASP A 266 15.76 6.01 -13.40
C ASP A 266 17.25 5.62 -13.36
N ASP A 267 17.56 4.36 -12.98
CA ASP A 267 18.94 3.90 -12.84
C ASP A 267 19.71 3.82 -14.18
N GLU A 268 19.01 3.91 -15.31
CA GLU A 268 19.61 4.02 -16.65
C GLU A 268 19.87 5.48 -17.06
N GLY A 269 19.58 6.45 -16.18
CA GLY A 269 19.78 7.88 -16.44
C GLY A 269 18.68 8.51 -17.29
N ARG A 270 17.52 7.85 -17.48
CA ARG A 270 16.42 8.39 -18.28
C ARG A 270 15.50 9.23 -17.43
N ALA A 271 15.12 10.40 -17.93
CA ALA A 271 14.06 11.20 -17.31
C ALA A 271 12.70 10.48 -17.48
N ARG A 272 11.93 10.38 -16.39
CA ARG A 272 10.64 9.68 -16.32
C ARG A 272 9.57 10.60 -15.71
N LYS A 273 8.39 10.61 -16.34
CA LYS A 273 7.20 11.19 -15.73
C LYS A 273 6.81 10.34 -14.52
N THR A 274 6.54 10.99 -13.38
CA THR A 274 6.01 10.30 -12.20
C THR A 274 4.49 10.22 -12.26
N SER A 275 3.91 9.21 -11.62
CA SER A 275 2.46 9.06 -11.52
C SER A 275 1.84 10.10 -10.59
N TRP A 276 0.50 10.11 -10.54
CA TRP A 276 -0.26 11.06 -9.73
C TRP A 276 -0.04 10.85 -8.23
N SER A 277 0.07 11.96 -7.50
CA SER A 277 -0.01 11.95 -6.04
C SER A 277 -1.49 11.99 -5.66
N LEU A 278 -2.05 10.85 -5.24
CA LEU A 278 -3.48 10.79 -4.91
C LEU A 278 -3.87 11.75 -3.76
N TYR A 279 -2.88 12.11 -2.93
CA TYR A 279 -2.92 13.15 -1.90
C TYR A 279 -1.48 13.66 -1.71
N PRO A 280 -1.27 14.87 -1.16
CA PRO A 280 0.07 15.46 -1.04
C PRO A 280 0.90 14.78 0.05
N SER A 281 1.48 13.63 -0.27
CA SER A 281 2.41 12.91 0.59
C SER A 281 3.71 12.61 -0.14
N MET A 282 4.84 12.80 0.56
CA MET A 282 6.16 12.41 0.08
C MET A 282 6.30 10.89 -0.10
N ARG A 283 5.34 10.08 0.38
CA ARG A 283 5.29 8.64 0.14
C ARG A 283 5.26 8.31 -1.35
N PHE A 284 4.59 9.11 -2.17
CA PHE A 284 4.53 8.89 -3.61
C PHE A 284 5.90 9.04 -4.26
N LEU A 285 6.75 9.96 -3.79
CA LEU A 285 8.13 10.08 -4.26
C LEU A 285 8.93 8.80 -3.97
N ALA A 286 8.77 8.24 -2.77
CA ALA A 286 9.39 6.98 -2.40
C ALA A 286 8.90 5.82 -3.27
N TYR A 287 7.60 5.76 -3.55
CA TYR A 287 7.00 4.73 -4.40
C TYR A 287 7.46 4.82 -5.85
N HIS A 288 7.58 6.02 -6.41
CA HIS A 288 8.16 6.18 -7.74
C HIS A 288 9.61 5.72 -7.79
N ALA A 289 10.41 6.02 -6.75
CA ALA A 289 11.78 5.53 -6.67
C ALA A 289 11.83 3.99 -6.53
N GLN A 290 10.96 3.38 -5.71
CA GLN A 290 10.83 1.92 -5.63
C GLN A 290 10.44 1.30 -6.98
N TRP A 291 9.52 1.94 -7.71
CA TRP A 291 9.10 1.51 -9.03
C TRP A 291 10.26 1.56 -10.04
N PHE A 292 11.06 2.63 -10.04
CA PHE A 292 12.23 2.68 -10.92
C PHE A 292 13.23 1.58 -10.62
N ASN A 293 13.54 1.35 -9.34
CA ASN A 293 14.36 0.21 -8.94
C ASN A 293 13.76 -1.11 -9.43
N TYR A 294 12.45 -1.33 -9.23
CA TYR A 294 11.77 -2.54 -9.69
C TYR A 294 11.88 -2.73 -11.20
N VAL A 295 11.69 -1.68 -12.00
CA VAL A 295 11.82 -1.77 -13.47
C VAL A 295 13.25 -2.13 -13.86
N THR A 296 14.26 -1.51 -13.22
CA THR A 296 15.67 -1.85 -13.42
C THR A 296 15.96 -3.30 -13.00
N ASP A 297 15.45 -3.70 -11.84
CA ASP A 297 15.67 -5.03 -11.27
C ASP A 297 14.97 -6.11 -12.09
N ALA A 298 13.79 -5.83 -12.65
CA ALA A 298 13.11 -6.71 -13.61
C ALA A 298 13.96 -6.93 -14.86
N MET A 299 14.54 -5.86 -15.44
CA MET A 299 15.45 -5.96 -16.59
C MET A 299 16.75 -6.71 -16.22
N ARG A 300 17.30 -6.47 -15.03
CA ARG A 300 18.47 -7.21 -14.51
C ARG A 300 18.14 -8.65 -14.19
N ASN A 301 16.93 -8.97 -13.76
CA ASN A 301 16.55 -10.32 -13.41
C ASN A 301 16.48 -11.25 -14.63
N GLU A 302 16.22 -10.70 -15.81
CA GLU A 302 16.33 -11.43 -17.08
C GLU A 302 17.80 -11.65 -17.53
N THR A 303 18.77 -10.90 -16.99
CA THR A 303 20.15 -10.84 -17.50
C THR A 303 21.26 -11.09 -16.47
N GLY A 304 20.93 -11.16 -15.18
CA GLY A 304 21.90 -11.15 -14.07
C GLY A 304 22.15 -12.51 -13.42
N ASP A 305 23.34 -12.67 -12.84
CA ASP A 305 23.80 -13.89 -12.16
C ASP A 305 22.89 -14.26 -10.98
N ALA A 306 22.29 -15.46 -11.05
CA ALA A 306 21.52 -16.05 -9.95
C ALA A 306 21.77 -17.55 -9.85
N ARG A 307 21.69 -18.07 -8.62
CA ARG A 307 21.69 -19.51 -8.38
C ARG A 307 20.27 -20.03 -8.54
N LEU A 308 20.08 -20.97 -9.48
CA LEU A 308 18.79 -21.57 -9.78
C LEU A 308 18.72 -23.00 -9.20
N ILE A 309 17.62 -23.31 -8.52
CA ILE A 309 17.24 -24.69 -8.17
C ILE A 309 16.03 -25.03 -9.06
N SER A 310 16.24 -25.89 -10.05
CA SER A 310 15.17 -26.29 -10.96
C SER A 310 14.23 -27.28 -10.29
N ILE A 311 12.96 -26.89 -10.17
CA ILE A 311 11.89 -27.76 -9.68
C ILE A 311 11.33 -28.52 -10.90
N PHE A 312 10.69 -27.78 -11.80
CA PHE A 312 10.11 -28.30 -13.05
C PHE A 312 10.83 -27.67 -14.24
N LYS A 313 11.11 -28.49 -15.25
CA LYS A 313 11.65 -28.03 -16.53
C LYS A 313 10.80 -28.62 -17.64
N ASP A 314 10.15 -27.74 -18.38
CA ASP A 314 9.32 -28.03 -19.55
C ASP A 314 8.31 -29.17 -19.32
N GLN A 315 7.61 -29.13 -18.18
CA GLN A 315 6.67 -30.19 -17.78
C GLN A 315 5.25 -29.88 -18.25
N LEU A 316 4.54 -30.90 -18.73
CA LEU A 316 3.15 -30.76 -19.16
C LEU A 316 2.20 -30.83 -17.95
N ILE A 317 1.35 -29.82 -17.78
CA ILE A 317 0.22 -29.81 -16.83
C ILE A 317 -1.07 -29.89 -17.63
N GLN A 318 -1.89 -30.92 -17.40
CA GLN A 318 -3.13 -31.17 -18.16
C GLN A 318 -4.33 -31.59 -17.30
N SER A 319 -4.19 -31.65 -15.98
CA SER A 319 -5.24 -32.08 -15.05
C SER A 319 -5.25 -31.24 -13.76
N SER A 320 -6.37 -31.25 -13.05
CA SER A 320 -6.50 -30.63 -11.72
C SER A 320 -5.64 -31.28 -10.64
N GLU A 321 -5.26 -32.55 -10.83
CA GLU A 321 -4.35 -33.25 -9.91
C GLU A 321 -2.95 -32.62 -9.89
N GLY A 322 -2.62 -31.86 -10.95
CA GLY A 322 -1.37 -31.16 -11.05
C GLY A 322 -0.18 -32.07 -11.33
N ILE A 323 1.02 -31.53 -11.15
CA ILE A 323 2.28 -32.29 -11.24
C ILE A 323 3.05 -32.16 -9.93
N THR A 324 3.63 -33.26 -9.47
CA THR A 324 4.41 -33.31 -8.22
C THR A 324 5.81 -33.82 -8.48
N LYS A 325 6.81 -33.23 -7.83
CA LYS A 325 8.20 -33.68 -7.90
C LYS A 325 8.92 -33.45 -6.58
N ASP A 326 9.68 -34.45 -6.14
CA ASP A 326 10.54 -34.34 -4.98
C ASP A 326 11.90 -33.75 -5.37
N ILE A 327 12.31 -32.69 -4.68
CA ILE A 327 13.55 -31.97 -4.91
C ILE A 327 14.39 -31.98 -3.63
N SER A 328 15.67 -32.29 -3.77
CA SER A 328 16.65 -32.08 -2.70
C SER A 328 17.02 -30.60 -2.64
N LEU A 329 16.69 -29.94 -1.54
CA LEU A 329 17.02 -28.55 -1.29
C LEU A 329 18.38 -28.42 -0.57
N PRO A 330 19.10 -27.30 -0.76
CA PRO A 330 20.24 -26.98 0.10
C PRO A 330 19.80 -26.81 1.56
N ASP A 331 20.76 -26.71 2.47
CA ASP A 331 20.48 -26.37 3.87
C ASP A 331 19.66 -25.07 3.96
N TYR A 332 18.73 -25.01 4.92
CA TYR A 332 17.87 -23.85 5.10
C TYR A 332 18.67 -22.54 5.24
N ARG A 333 19.84 -22.59 5.88
CA ARG A 333 20.72 -21.42 6.05
C ARG A 333 21.23 -20.87 4.73
N GLU A 334 21.38 -21.69 3.68
CA GLU A 334 21.83 -21.21 2.38
C GLU A 334 20.83 -20.21 1.78
N PHE A 335 19.52 -20.44 1.90
CA PHE A 335 18.50 -19.50 1.43
C PHE A 335 18.59 -18.16 2.15
N LEU A 336 18.94 -18.17 3.43
CA LEU A 336 19.04 -16.96 4.25
C LEU A 336 20.20 -16.05 3.85
N LEU A 337 21.21 -16.59 3.15
CA LEU A 337 22.38 -15.85 2.66
C LEU A 337 22.09 -14.97 1.44
N TYR A 338 20.94 -15.09 0.80
CA TYR A 338 20.58 -14.29 -0.38
C TYR A 338 19.58 -13.22 0.01
N GLN A 339 19.71 -12.01 -0.54
CA GLN A 339 18.75 -10.94 -0.29
C GLN A 339 17.41 -11.25 -0.96
N ASN A 340 17.46 -11.77 -2.18
CA ASN A 340 16.29 -12.09 -2.98
C ASN A 340 16.21 -13.61 -3.13
N VAL A 341 15.10 -14.18 -2.64
CA VAL A 341 14.72 -15.57 -2.90
C VAL A 341 13.32 -15.54 -3.49
N GLU A 342 13.24 -16.02 -4.73
CA GLU A 342 12.11 -15.83 -5.63
C GLU A 342 11.76 -17.15 -6.30
N VAL A 343 10.51 -17.28 -6.74
CA VAL A 343 10.09 -18.34 -7.65
C VAL A 343 10.02 -17.75 -9.05
N ASP A 344 10.91 -18.21 -9.91
CA ASP A 344 10.95 -17.91 -11.33
C ASP A 344 10.12 -18.97 -12.06
N MET A 345 9.00 -18.54 -12.63
CA MET A 345 8.03 -19.43 -13.26
C MET A 345 7.70 -18.92 -14.66
N SER A 346 7.72 -19.84 -15.63
CA SER A 346 7.29 -19.57 -16.99
C SER A 346 6.30 -20.61 -17.49
N LEU A 347 5.35 -20.18 -18.29
CA LEU A 347 4.40 -21.02 -19.02
C LEU A 347 4.58 -20.82 -20.51
N THR A 348 4.45 -21.91 -21.27
CA THR A 348 4.34 -21.90 -22.72
C THR A 348 3.29 -22.89 -23.19
N CYS A 349 2.67 -22.61 -24.33
CA CYS A 349 1.69 -23.52 -24.91
C CYS A 349 2.38 -24.72 -25.57
N PRO A 350 1.84 -25.95 -25.42
CA PRO A 350 2.42 -27.15 -26.00
C PRO A 350 2.32 -27.22 -27.53
N LYS A 351 1.43 -26.44 -28.14
CA LYS A 351 1.21 -26.42 -29.59
C LYS A 351 1.35 -25.01 -30.19
N THR A 352 1.41 -24.95 -31.52
CA THR A 352 1.34 -23.71 -32.29
C THR A 352 -0.06 -23.51 -32.85
N GLY A 353 -0.68 -22.35 -32.61
CA GLY A 353 -2.01 -22.00 -33.12
C GLY A 353 -2.87 -21.24 -32.09
N PRO A 354 -4.03 -20.69 -32.49
CA PRO A 354 -4.92 -19.92 -31.61
C PRO A 354 -5.58 -20.74 -30.50
N ASP A 355 -5.74 -22.05 -30.70
CA ASP A 355 -6.38 -22.99 -29.75
C ASP A 355 -5.36 -23.82 -28.94
N ALA A 356 -4.08 -23.44 -29.02
CA ALA A 356 -3.00 -24.20 -28.38
C ALA A 356 -2.88 -23.96 -26.86
N CYS A 357 -3.66 -23.01 -26.33
CA CYS A 357 -3.51 -22.40 -25.02
C CYS A 357 -4.88 -22.25 -24.37
N THR A 358 -4.99 -22.31 -23.04
CA THR A 358 -6.25 -21.94 -22.40
C THR A 358 -6.70 -20.52 -22.78
N HIS A 359 -7.99 -20.38 -23.03
CA HIS A 359 -8.60 -19.08 -23.33
C HIS A 359 -8.93 -18.29 -22.05
N TRP A 360 -8.71 -18.86 -20.86
CA TRP A 360 -9.22 -18.32 -19.58
C TRP A 360 -8.12 -17.94 -18.57
N ASP A 361 -8.45 -17.05 -17.64
CA ASP A 361 -7.61 -16.60 -16.52
C ASP A 361 -7.66 -17.59 -15.34
N HIS A 362 -6.83 -18.64 -15.36
CA HIS A 362 -6.81 -19.63 -14.27
C HIS A 362 -5.85 -19.28 -13.14
N VAL A 363 -6.21 -19.73 -11.92
CA VAL A 363 -5.32 -19.69 -10.76
C VAL A 363 -4.34 -20.85 -10.82
N ILE A 364 -3.05 -20.53 -10.75
CA ILE A 364 -1.97 -21.53 -10.63
C ILE A 364 -1.31 -21.35 -9.27
N LYS A 365 -1.12 -22.45 -8.54
CA LYS A 365 -0.46 -22.47 -7.24
C LYS A 365 0.72 -23.43 -7.26
N LEU A 366 1.84 -23.00 -6.69
CA LEU A 366 2.94 -23.87 -6.32
C LEU A 366 2.82 -24.18 -4.83
N LEU A 367 2.62 -25.46 -4.52
CA LEU A 367 2.59 -25.99 -3.17
C LEU A 367 3.92 -26.65 -2.84
N VAL A 368 4.32 -26.61 -1.57
CA VAL A 368 5.51 -27.29 -1.06
C VAL A 368 5.19 -28.06 0.22
N SER A 369 5.77 -29.26 0.32
CA SER A 369 5.68 -30.14 1.47
C SER A 369 7.07 -30.69 1.80
N CYS A 370 7.65 -30.21 2.90
CA CYS A 370 8.91 -30.74 3.44
C CYS A 370 8.70 -31.70 4.62
N ASP A 371 7.44 -32.10 4.84
CA ASP A 371 7.00 -33.08 5.83
C ASP A 371 6.03 -34.05 5.15
N ALA A 372 6.37 -35.34 5.12
CA ALA A 372 5.59 -36.36 4.45
C ALA A 372 4.13 -36.47 4.97
N SER A 373 3.86 -35.99 6.19
CA SER A 373 2.52 -35.95 6.78
C SER A 373 1.63 -34.81 6.25
N MET A 374 2.22 -33.81 5.59
CA MET A 374 1.52 -32.62 5.08
C MET A 374 1.40 -32.64 3.55
N LYS A 375 0.41 -33.34 3.00
CA LYS A 375 0.10 -33.31 1.55
C LYS A 375 -1.30 -32.73 1.30
N PRO A 376 -1.50 -31.86 0.27
CA PRO A 376 -0.57 -31.50 -0.81
C PRO A 376 0.46 -30.41 -0.45
N GLY A 377 0.53 -29.97 0.82
CA GLY A 377 1.51 -29.01 1.31
C GLY A 377 0.97 -27.58 1.43
N HIS A 378 1.85 -26.64 1.75
CA HIS A 378 1.56 -25.21 1.90
C HIS A 378 1.81 -24.44 0.61
N GLU A 379 1.14 -23.31 0.43
CA GLU A 379 1.30 -22.48 -0.74
C GLU A 379 2.58 -21.64 -0.67
N LEU A 380 3.49 -21.88 -1.62
CA LEU A 380 4.73 -21.11 -1.76
C LEU A 380 4.52 -19.88 -2.66
N ALA A 381 3.76 -20.02 -3.75
CA ALA A 381 3.49 -18.94 -4.70
C ALA A 381 2.17 -19.15 -5.47
N ARG A 382 1.58 -18.05 -5.95
CA ARG A 382 0.34 -18.03 -6.74
C ARG A 382 0.47 -17.07 -7.93
N TRP A 383 -0.13 -17.47 -9.05
CA TRP A 383 -0.24 -16.66 -10.26
C TRP A 383 -1.65 -16.72 -10.82
N ILE A 384 -2.01 -15.69 -11.57
CA ILE A 384 -3.21 -15.64 -12.38
C ILE A 384 -2.79 -15.58 -13.84
N MET A 385 -3.28 -16.54 -14.62
CA MET A 385 -2.91 -16.63 -16.03
C MET A 385 -3.54 -15.50 -16.87
N ALA A 386 -2.88 -15.14 -17.98
CA ALA A 386 -3.41 -14.20 -18.96
C ALA A 386 -4.34 -14.89 -19.97
N TYR A 387 -5.36 -14.19 -20.47
CA TYR A 387 -6.23 -14.69 -21.54
C TYR A 387 -5.44 -14.94 -22.83
N GLY A 388 -5.48 -16.16 -23.36
CA GLY A 388 -5.01 -16.50 -24.72
C GLY A 388 -3.53 -16.22 -25.02
N ARG A 389 -2.70 -16.00 -23.99
CA ARG A 389 -1.29 -15.66 -24.16
C ARG A 389 -0.46 -16.92 -24.33
N ARG A 390 0.40 -16.95 -25.37
CA ARG A 390 1.20 -18.14 -25.70
C ARG A 390 2.34 -18.44 -24.74
N SER A 391 2.85 -17.40 -24.09
CA SER A 391 3.89 -17.52 -23.09
C SER A 391 3.78 -16.42 -22.04
N SER A 392 4.11 -16.73 -20.80
CA SER A 392 4.19 -15.79 -19.69
C SER A 392 5.31 -16.18 -18.75
N SER A 393 5.94 -15.21 -18.10
CA SER A 393 7.00 -15.42 -17.11
C SER A 393 6.81 -14.47 -15.95
N TRP A 394 7.15 -14.93 -14.75
CA TRP A 394 6.98 -14.20 -13.50
C TRP A 394 8.12 -14.51 -12.54
N ILE A 395 8.48 -13.52 -11.74
CA ILE A 395 9.44 -13.65 -10.63
C ILE A 395 8.72 -13.25 -9.36
N THR A 396 8.35 -14.24 -8.55
CA THR A 396 7.52 -14.04 -7.35
C THR A 396 8.39 -14.10 -6.10
N PRO A 397 8.47 -13.05 -5.27
CA PRO A 397 9.24 -13.09 -4.03
C PRO A 397 8.58 -14.04 -3.02
N VAL A 398 9.39 -14.92 -2.41
CA VAL A 398 8.91 -15.92 -1.43
C VAL A 398 9.65 -15.87 -0.10
N ARG A 399 10.44 -14.83 0.14
CA ARG A 399 11.27 -14.68 1.35
C ARG A 399 10.46 -14.88 2.63
N ALA A 400 9.27 -14.30 2.74
CA ALA A 400 8.47 -14.37 3.96
C ALA A 400 7.94 -15.77 4.29
N VAL A 401 7.87 -16.67 3.32
CA VAL A 401 7.39 -18.05 3.49
C VAL A 401 8.52 -19.07 3.35
N LEU A 402 9.79 -18.64 3.37
CA LEU A 402 10.94 -19.55 3.34
C LEU A 402 10.91 -20.66 4.40
N PRO A 403 10.39 -20.48 5.63
CA PRO A 403 10.32 -21.59 6.58
C PRO A 403 9.53 -22.80 6.07
N LEU A 404 8.67 -22.64 5.05
CA LEU A 404 8.02 -23.76 4.37
C LEU A 404 8.99 -24.69 3.63
N LEU A 405 10.19 -24.21 3.30
CA LEU A 405 11.28 -24.96 2.66
C LEU A 405 12.20 -25.66 3.67
N LYS A 406 11.93 -25.52 4.97
CA LYS A 406 12.72 -26.15 6.02
C LYS A 406 12.32 -27.63 6.15
N ALA A 407 13.25 -28.52 5.86
CA ALA A 407 13.04 -29.96 6.04
C ALA A 407 12.97 -30.33 7.54
N ASN A 408 12.02 -31.21 7.88
CA ASN A 408 11.88 -31.75 9.25
C ASN A 408 12.86 -32.91 9.53
N SER A 409 13.42 -33.52 8.49
CA SER A 409 14.35 -34.65 8.61
C SER A 409 15.81 -34.19 8.65
N THR A 410 16.58 -34.70 9.62
CA THR A 410 18.03 -34.49 9.72
C THR A 410 18.83 -35.32 8.71
N THR A 411 18.20 -36.27 8.00
CA THR A 411 18.87 -37.22 7.10
C THR A 411 18.60 -36.96 5.61
N THR A 412 17.52 -36.24 5.27
CA THR A 412 17.16 -35.91 3.88
C THR A 412 16.48 -34.53 3.78
N ASN A 413 17.15 -33.55 3.14
CA ASN A 413 16.55 -32.25 2.81
C ASN A 413 15.65 -32.34 1.56
N LYS A 414 14.71 -33.29 1.53
CA LYS A 414 13.80 -33.49 0.40
C LYS A 414 12.46 -32.81 0.67
N CYS A 415 11.99 -32.04 -0.30
CA CYS A 415 10.66 -31.46 -0.29
C CYS A 415 9.92 -31.83 -1.57
N SER A 416 8.63 -32.12 -1.43
CA SER A 416 7.72 -32.35 -2.53
C SER A 416 7.12 -31.03 -2.99
N PHE A 417 7.27 -30.70 -4.26
CA PHE A 417 6.66 -29.53 -4.87
C PHE A 417 5.53 -29.97 -5.77
N THR A 418 4.36 -29.35 -5.65
CA THR A 418 3.19 -29.64 -6.47
C THR A 418 2.69 -28.37 -7.14
N VAL A 419 2.59 -28.36 -8.47
CA VAL A 419 1.86 -27.31 -9.18
C VAL A 419 0.44 -27.79 -9.44
N ILE A 420 -0.54 -27.02 -8.98
CA ILE A 420 -1.96 -27.28 -9.23
C ILE A 420 -2.62 -26.11 -9.97
N THR A 421 -3.64 -26.46 -10.74
CA THR A 421 -4.50 -25.55 -11.50
C THR A 421 -5.93 -26.09 -11.51
N GLU A 422 -6.88 -25.35 -12.08
CA GLU A 422 -8.29 -25.75 -12.16
C GLU A 422 -8.53 -26.96 -13.09
N ALA A 423 -9.61 -27.71 -12.87
CA ALA A 423 -9.85 -29.00 -13.55
C ALA A 423 -10.16 -28.90 -15.05
N SER A 424 -10.57 -27.74 -15.54
CA SER A 424 -10.97 -27.52 -16.94
C SER A 424 -9.86 -26.88 -17.79
N VAL A 425 -8.61 -26.99 -17.36
CA VAL A 425 -7.47 -26.28 -17.95
C VAL A 425 -6.91 -27.03 -19.15
N MET A 426 -6.79 -26.34 -20.29
CA MET A 426 -6.01 -26.82 -21.44
C MET A 426 -4.52 -26.99 -21.07
N PRO A 427 -3.80 -27.91 -21.75
CA PRO A 427 -2.46 -28.27 -21.33
C PRO A 427 -1.44 -27.12 -21.44
N TRP A 428 -0.53 -27.04 -20.47
CA TRP A 428 0.57 -26.07 -20.40
C TRP A 428 1.91 -26.73 -20.22
N ILE A 429 2.95 -26.17 -20.84
CA ILE A 429 4.34 -26.48 -20.51
C ILE A 429 4.79 -25.48 -19.46
N ILE A 430 5.21 -25.97 -18.29
CA ILE A 430 5.67 -25.14 -17.18
C ILE A 430 7.17 -25.38 -16.91
N THR A 431 7.87 -24.30 -16.61
CA THR A 431 9.19 -24.31 -15.99
C THR A 431 9.11 -23.51 -14.70
N VAL A 432 9.65 -24.07 -13.61
CA VAL A 432 9.65 -23.45 -12.28
C VAL A 432 11.02 -23.65 -11.64
N ASN A 433 11.63 -22.55 -11.22
CA ASN A 433 12.90 -22.52 -10.51
C ASN A 433 12.77 -21.72 -9.21
N ILE A 434 13.48 -22.13 -8.16
CA ILE A 434 13.80 -21.22 -7.05
C ILE A 434 15.04 -20.44 -7.48
N ARG A 435 14.89 -19.13 -7.59
CA ARG A 435 15.94 -18.18 -7.95
C ARG A 435 16.47 -17.52 -6.68
N MET A 436 17.78 -17.62 -6.47
CA MET A 436 18.49 -16.97 -5.36
C MET A 436 19.52 -16.00 -5.93
N SER A 437 19.34 -14.70 -5.65
CA SER A 437 20.20 -13.64 -6.17
C SER A 437 20.63 -12.67 -5.07
N GLU A 438 21.67 -11.88 -5.34
CA GLU A 438 22.26 -10.91 -4.40
C GLU A 438 22.68 -11.52 -3.05
N LYS A 439 23.76 -12.30 -3.05
CA LYS A 439 24.33 -12.83 -1.80
C LYS A 439 24.66 -11.68 -0.83
N ILE A 440 24.18 -11.79 0.40
CA ILE A 440 24.37 -10.81 1.46
C ILE A 440 25.88 -10.70 1.74
N LYS A 441 26.42 -9.49 1.59
CA LYS A 441 27.83 -9.21 1.89
C LYS A 441 28.00 -9.00 3.41
N PRO A 442 28.95 -9.70 4.07
CA PRO A 442 29.25 -9.46 5.49
C PRO A 442 29.80 -8.04 5.70
N ASN A 443 29.67 -7.51 6.93
CA ASN A 443 30.18 -6.20 7.34
C ASN A 443 29.49 -4.96 6.73
N ARG A 444 28.17 -4.88 6.81
CA ARG A 444 27.45 -3.64 6.47
C ARG A 444 27.40 -2.69 7.66
N ASN A 445 28.02 -1.52 7.53
CA ASN A 445 27.62 -0.37 8.33
C ASN A 445 26.19 0.01 7.95
N PHE A 446 25.26 -0.10 8.88
CA PHE A 446 23.84 0.18 8.63
C PHE A 446 23.61 1.68 8.64
N THR A 447 23.19 2.20 7.50
CA THR A 447 22.92 3.62 7.31
C THR A 447 21.43 3.92 7.15
N THR A 448 20.58 2.88 7.09
CA THR A 448 19.11 2.97 7.09
C THR A 448 18.48 1.88 7.96
N TRP A 449 17.26 2.13 8.47
CA TRP A 449 16.49 1.13 9.22
C TRP A 449 16.05 -0.05 8.34
N ARG A 450 15.86 0.19 7.04
CA ARG A 450 15.57 -0.87 6.07
C ARG A 450 16.70 -1.88 5.95
N GLN A 451 17.95 -1.41 5.92
CA GLN A 451 19.10 -2.33 5.89
C GLN A 451 19.12 -3.22 7.14
N ILE A 452 18.69 -2.72 8.30
CA ILE A 452 18.58 -3.52 9.52
C ILE A 452 17.46 -4.55 9.37
N GLU A 453 16.31 -4.17 8.81
CA GLU A 453 15.21 -5.09 8.54
C GLU A 453 15.58 -6.18 7.52
N LYS A 454 16.53 -5.94 6.61
CA LYS A 454 17.06 -6.97 5.70
C LYS A 454 17.81 -8.10 6.43
N ASN A 455 18.28 -7.88 7.65
CA ASN A 455 18.90 -8.90 8.50
C ASN A 455 17.89 -9.69 9.34
N LEU A 456 16.60 -9.32 9.30
CA LEU A 456 15.57 -10.18 9.86
C LEU A 456 15.39 -11.38 8.93
N VAL A 457 15.50 -12.57 9.51
CA VAL A 457 15.28 -13.82 8.79
C VAL A 457 14.10 -14.57 9.38
N PRO A 458 13.22 -15.10 8.51
CA PRO A 458 12.08 -15.88 8.97
C PRO A 458 12.59 -17.24 9.46
N VAL A 459 12.05 -17.73 10.56
CA VAL A 459 12.49 -18.99 11.19
C VAL A 459 11.38 -20.01 11.34
N GLU A 460 10.12 -19.55 11.36
CA GLU A 460 8.95 -20.39 11.63
C GLU A 460 7.71 -19.76 11.00
N VAL A 461 6.79 -20.61 10.56
CA VAL A 461 5.44 -20.26 10.10
C VAL A 461 4.41 -20.90 11.02
N VAL A 462 3.30 -20.21 11.29
CA VAL A 462 2.14 -20.72 12.00
C VAL A 462 0.91 -20.52 11.13
N ASP A 463 0.21 -21.61 10.82
CA ASP A 463 -0.96 -21.58 9.94
C ASP A 463 -2.13 -20.81 10.54
N LEU A 464 -2.69 -19.91 9.73
CA LEU A 464 -3.89 -19.16 10.07
C LEU A 464 -5.08 -19.62 9.24
N PHE A 465 -5.80 -18.70 8.62
CA PHE A 465 -7.06 -18.96 7.96
C PHE A 465 -6.83 -19.34 6.49
N THR A 466 -7.70 -20.19 5.96
CA THR A 466 -7.74 -20.52 4.53
C THR A 466 -8.96 -19.89 3.88
N GLY A 467 -9.10 -20.00 2.56
CA GLY A 467 -10.27 -19.55 1.80
C GLY A 467 -11.64 -20.09 2.24
N CYS A 468 -12.70 -19.50 1.69
CA CYS A 468 -14.12 -19.82 1.89
C CYS A 468 -14.93 -19.57 0.60
N PHE A 469 -16.10 -20.18 0.47
CA PHE A 469 -17.17 -19.62 -0.36
C PHE A 469 -17.62 -18.29 0.24
N PHE A 470 -17.81 -17.27 -0.58
CA PHE A 470 -18.09 -15.90 -0.13
C PHE A 470 -19.59 -15.69 0.09
N ASP A 471 -20.15 -16.45 1.02
CA ASP A 471 -21.57 -16.50 1.40
C ASP A 471 -21.77 -16.28 2.91
N GLU A 472 -23.00 -16.40 3.41
CA GLU A 472 -23.34 -16.22 4.82
C GLU A 472 -22.62 -17.18 5.77
N ASN A 473 -22.00 -18.24 5.25
CA ASN A 473 -21.26 -19.25 6.00
C ASN A 473 -19.75 -18.97 6.01
N CYS A 474 -19.23 -18.10 5.13
CA CYS A 474 -17.81 -17.75 5.10
C CYS A 474 -17.28 -17.37 6.48
N ASN A 475 -17.91 -16.40 7.15
CA ASN A 475 -17.43 -15.92 8.44
C ASN A 475 -17.79 -16.85 9.61
N LYS A 476 -18.81 -17.71 9.44
CA LYS A 476 -19.12 -18.75 10.43
C LYS A 476 -18.00 -19.78 10.54
N LYS A 477 -17.30 -20.09 9.43
CA LYS A 477 -16.11 -20.94 9.42
C LYS A 477 -15.00 -20.42 10.35
N TYR A 478 -14.98 -19.12 10.62
CA TYR A 478 -13.96 -18.47 11.45
C TYR A 478 -14.52 -17.95 12.79
N ALA A 479 -15.69 -18.45 13.21
CA ALA A 479 -16.32 -18.03 14.46
C ALA A 479 -15.43 -18.29 15.69
N THR A 480 -14.58 -19.32 15.63
CA THR A 480 -13.60 -19.62 16.68
C THR A 480 -12.27 -18.92 16.37
N PRO A 481 -11.73 -18.11 17.30
CA PRO A 481 -10.41 -17.50 17.14
C PRO A 481 -9.30 -18.55 17.07
N LYS A 482 -8.23 -18.24 16.34
CA LYS A 482 -7.00 -19.04 16.35
C LYS A 482 -6.08 -18.59 17.48
N PHE A 483 -5.67 -19.54 18.32
CA PHE A 483 -4.71 -19.29 19.39
C PHE A 483 -3.29 -19.62 18.95
N PHE A 484 -2.32 -18.81 19.37
CA PHE A 484 -0.91 -19.03 19.06
C PHE A 484 -0.01 -18.51 20.19
N LYS A 485 1.25 -18.97 20.19
CA LYS A 485 2.27 -18.58 21.17
C LYS A 485 3.50 -18.06 20.46
N VAL A 486 4.03 -16.93 20.94
CA VAL A 486 5.27 -16.35 20.43
C VAL A 486 6.42 -16.68 21.40
N PRO A 487 7.47 -17.41 20.96
CA PRO A 487 8.63 -17.71 21.78
C PRO A 487 9.40 -16.45 22.25
N LYS A 488 10.28 -16.59 23.26
CA LYS A 488 11.05 -15.45 23.81
C LYS A 488 12.07 -14.88 22.82
N ASN A 489 12.70 -15.73 22.01
CA ASN A 489 13.78 -15.40 21.08
C ASN A 489 13.31 -14.78 19.75
N ILE A 490 12.01 -14.50 19.58
CA ILE A 490 11.47 -13.88 18.37
C ILE A 490 11.63 -12.37 18.43
N ALA A 491 12.22 -11.79 17.39
CA ALA A 491 12.39 -10.35 17.23
C ALA A 491 11.11 -9.71 16.70
N ARG A 492 10.54 -10.29 15.64
CA ARG A 492 9.34 -9.79 14.99
C ARG A 492 8.36 -10.89 14.61
N VAL A 493 7.08 -10.53 14.57
CA VAL A 493 5.99 -11.38 14.08
C VAL A 493 5.30 -10.64 12.94
N LYS A 494 5.22 -11.24 11.77
CA LYS A 494 4.46 -10.69 10.64
C LYS A 494 3.26 -11.57 10.30
N LEU A 495 2.13 -10.95 10.00
CA LEU A 495 1.03 -11.56 9.28
C LEU A 495 1.37 -11.59 7.79
N VAL A 496 1.28 -12.75 7.16
CA VAL A 496 1.52 -12.94 5.73
C VAL A 496 0.29 -13.61 5.13
N ALA A 497 -0.32 -13.02 4.10
CA ALA A 497 -1.49 -13.61 3.46
C ALA A 497 -1.54 -13.38 1.95
N THR A 498 -1.87 -14.44 1.20
CA THR A 498 -2.09 -14.40 -0.25
C THR A 498 -3.58 -14.58 -0.52
N ILE A 499 -4.27 -13.48 -0.83
CA ILE A 499 -5.75 -13.42 -0.91
C ILE A 499 -6.17 -13.05 -2.33
N THR A 500 -7.08 -13.83 -2.93
CA THR A 500 -7.68 -13.52 -4.24
C THR A 500 -9.17 -13.89 -4.22
N GLY A 501 -10.05 -12.99 -4.68
CA GLY A 501 -11.48 -13.28 -4.87
C GLY A 501 -11.82 -13.71 -6.29
N HIS A 502 -12.66 -14.72 -6.44
CA HIS A 502 -13.04 -15.38 -7.71
C HIS A 502 -14.56 -15.57 -7.80
N GLY A 503 -15.05 -15.91 -9.00
CA GLY A 503 -16.48 -16.13 -9.25
C GLY A 503 -17.29 -14.83 -9.36
N ARG A 504 -18.57 -14.98 -9.72
CA ARG A 504 -19.49 -13.87 -9.96
C ARG A 504 -20.91 -14.23 -9.51
N ASP A 505 -21.29 -13.72 -8.34
CA ASP A 505 -22.66 -13.74 -7.84
C ASP A 505 -23.47 -12.52 -8.36
N ASN A 506 -24.66 -12.31 -7.79
CA ASN A 506 -25.55 -11.17 -8.08
C ASN A 506 -24.98 -9.79 -7.69
N ASN A 507 -23.92 -9.75 -6.88
CA ASN A 507 -23.18 -8.53 -6.51
C ASN A 507 -21.88 -8.37 -7.32
N ASN A 508 -21.62 -9.27 -8.28
CA ASN A 508 -20.35 -9.44 -8.97
C ASN A 508 -19.18 -9.82 -8.04
N CYS A 509 -19.46 -10.41 -6.87
CA CYS A 509 -18.47 -10.96 -5.98
C CYS A 509 -18.09 -12.40 -6.36
N ALA A 510 -16.88 -12.87 -6.04
CA ALA A 510 -15.79 -12.14 -5.39
C ALA A 510 -14.76 -11.60 -6.41
N ARG A 511 -15.03 -11.75 -7.72
CA ARG A 511 -14.14 -11.29 -8.78
C ARG A 511 -14.07 -9.78 -8.92
N ALA A 512 -15.17 -9.04 -8.77
CA ALA A 512 -15.23 -7.62 -9.15
C ALA A 512 -15.75 -6.68 -8.06
N CYS A 513 -16.46 -7.22 -7.07
CA CYS A 513 -16.97 -6.40 -5.97
C CYS A 513 -15.85 -5.98 -5.00
N LEU A 514 -16.15 -5.01 -4.13
CA LEU A 514 -15.24 -4.62 -3.05
C LEU A 514 -15.34 -5.64 -1.91
N THR A 515 -14.23 -6.32 -1.61
CA THR A 515 -14.11 -7.18 -0.43
C THR A 515 -13.13 -6.60 0.57
N THR A 516 -13.39 -6.81 1.86
CA THR A 516 -12.54 -6.34 2.96
C THR A 516 -12.19 -7.51 3.86
N HIS A 517 -10.89 -7.72 4.09
CA HIS A 517 -10.36 -8.80 4.89
C HIS A 517 -9.78 -8.22 6.18
N ARG A 518 -10.36 -8.55 7.32
CA ARG A 518 -9.98 -8.00 8.64
C ARG A 518 -9.36 -9.11 9.50
N PHE A 519 -8.15 -8.87 10.00
CA PHE A 519 -7.46 -9.70 10.99
C PHE A 519 -7.36 -8.94 12.31
N VAL A 520 -7.91 -9.47 13.40
CA VAL A 520 -7.93 -8.80 14.72
C VAL A 520 -7.06 -9.58 15.70
N ILE A 521 -6.11 -8.93 16.37
CA ILE A 521 -5.12 -9.59 17.23
C ILE A 521 -5.31 -9.16 18.68
N ASN A 522 -5.55 -10.12 19.58
CA ASN A 522 -5.74 -9.90 21.02
C ASN A 522 -6.82 -8.86 21.40
N ASN A 523 -7.68 -8.45 20.46
CA ASN A 523 -8.72 -7.42 20.62
C ASN A 523 -8.22 -6.14 21.33
N ILE A 524 -6.97 -5.74 21.09
CA ILE A 524 -6.42 -4.51 21.66
C ILE A 524 -6.58 -3.33 20.69
N ARG A 525 -6.47 -2.11 21.21
CA ARG A 525 -6.60 -0.87 20.43
C ARG A 525 -5.70 -0.89 19.19
N ASN A 526 -6.27 -0.63 18.01
CA ASN A 526 -5.58 -0.56 16.71
C ASN A 526 -4.89 -1.88 16.27
N SER A 527 -5.31 -3.02 16.80
CA SER A 527 -4.78 -4.34 16.42
C SER A 527 -5.35 -4.90 15.10
N THR A 528 -6.42 -4.27 14.58
CA THR A 528 -7.08 -4.70 13.35
C THR A 528 -6.23 -4.38 12.13
N GLN A 529 -5.76 -5.41 11.43
CA GLN A 529 -5.10 -5.29 10.13
C GLN A 529 -6.14 -5.52 9.04
N THR A 530 -6.28 -4.57 8.13
CA THR A 530 -7.30 -4.63 7.07
C THR A 530 -6.66 -4.60 5.69
N ARG A 531 -7.03 -5.60 4.88
CA ARG A 531 -6.71 -5.65 3.45
C ARG A 531 -7.99 -5.45 2.65
N VAL A 532 -8.08 -4.33 1.95
CA VAL A 532 -9.20 -4.01 1.05
C VAL A 532 -8.83 -4.46 -0.36
N LEU A 533 -9.72 -5.20 -1.00
CA LEU A 533 -9.62 -5.64 -2.39
C LEU A 533 -10.71 -4.92 -3.17
N LYS A 534 -10.32 -4.00 -4.07
CA LYS A 534 -11.26 -3.16 -4.82
C LYS A 534 -11.01 -3.29 -6.31
N ASN A 535 -12.04 -3.73 -7.03
CA ASN A 535 -11.96 -4.01 -8.47
C ASN A 535 -12.90 -3.11 -9.31
N THR A 536 -13.45 -2.06 -8.73
CA THR A 536 -14.50 -1.24 -9.38
C THR A 536 -13.96 -0.01 -10.12
N GLY A 537 -13.81 -0.14 -11.44
CA GLY A 537 -14.29 0.78 -12.49
C GLY A 537 -13.91 2.27 -12.52
N SER A 538 -13.09 2.80 -11.62
CA SER A 538 -12.79 4.26 -11.58
C SER A 538 -11.37 4.61 -11.13
N THR A 539 -10.47 3.63 -11.06
CA THR A 539 -9.05 3.85 -10.73
C THR A 539 -8.18 2.92 -11.58
N PRO A 540 -7.00 3.35 -12.07
CA PRO A 540 -6.28 2.71 -13.18
C PRO A 540 -5.48 1.47 -12.74
N GLY A 541 -6.10 0.55 -12.00
CA GLY A 541 -5.42 -0.63 -11.46
C GLY A 541 -4.86 -1.58 -12.52
N CYS A 542 -5.49 -1.64 -13.71
CA CYS A 542 -4.95 -2.26 -14.94
C CYS A 542 -5.46 -1.52 -16.24
N GLU A 543 -5.96 -0.26 -16.05
CA GLU A 543 -6.51 0.84 -16.90
C GLU A 543 -7.64 0.71 -17.99
N SER A 544 -8.83 1.26 -17.61
CA SER A 544 -9.99 1.98 -18.27
C SER A 544 -10.76 1.58 -19.56
N ASP A 545 -12.10 1.59 -19.37
CA ASP A 545 -13.31 1.89 -20.19
C ASP A 545 -13.61 1.23 -21.55
N PHE A 546 -14.85 0.73 -21.69
CA PHE A 546 -15.76 1.05 -22.81
C PHE A 546 -17.23 0.78 -22.43
N SER A 547 -18.05 1.81 -22.56
CA SER A 547 -19.51 1.77 -22.66
C SER A 547 -19.91 1.36 -24.08
N ASP A 548 -20.40 0.13 -24.29
CA ASP A 548 -21.37 -0.24 -25.34
C ASP A 548 -21.93 -1.65 -25.05
N PRO A 549 -23.25 -1.84 -24.83
CA PRO A 549 -23.85 -3.15 -24.51
C PRO A 549 -23.99 -4.14 -25.68
N ASN A 550 -23.67 -3.77 -26.93
CA ASN A 550 -24.21 -4.48 -28.10
C ASN A 550 -23.20 -5.18 -29.04
N ASN A 551 -21.98 -5.56 -28.62
CA ASN A 551 -21.03 -6.17 -29.56
C ASN A 551 -20.31 -7.43 -29.05
N GLN A 552 -20.52 -8.57 -29.71
CA GLN A 552 -20.04 -9.92 -29.35
C GLN A 552 -18.50 -10.11 -29.37
N THR A 553 -17.70 -9.06 -29.62
CA THR A 553 -16.23 -9.08 -29.56
C THR A 553 -15.66 -8.90 -28.13
N HIS A 554 -16.37 -9.41 -27.12
CA HIS A 554 -16.16 -9.08 -25.69
C HIS A 554 -14.90 -9.69 -25.05
N THR A 555 -14.28 -10.71 -25.65
CA THR A 555 -13.17 -11.48 -25.03
C THR A 555 -11.80 -10.79 -25.12
N GLN A 556 -11.56 -9.96 -26.14
CA GLN A 556 -10.27 -9.25 -26.33
C GLN A 556 -10.14 -7.95 -25.52
N LYS A 557 -11.18 -7.50 -24.81
CA LYS A 557 -11.21 -6.20 -24.08
C LYS A 557 -11.40 -6.34 -22.56
N MET A 558 -11.34 -7.56 -22.01
CA MET A 558 -11.50 -7.80 -20.56
C MET A 558 -10.21 -7.60 -19.74
N TRP A 559 -9.05 -7.57 -20.39
CA TRP A 559 -7.71 -7.35 -19.81
C TRP A 559 -7.53 -5.99 -19.10
N LEU A 560 -8.44 -5.04 -19.32
CA LEU A 560 -8.39 -3.67 -18.80
C LEU A 560 -9.28 -3.45 -17.56
N ARG A 561 -9.97 -4.49 -17.08
CA ARG A 561 -10.80 -4.40 -15.86
C ARG A 561 -9.95 -4.63 -14.62
N GLY A 562 -9.60 -3.53 -13.95
CA GLY A 562 -8.77 -3.51 -12.75
C GLY A 562 -9.26 -4.46 -11.64
N ARG A 563 -8.37 -5.34 -11.17
CA ARG A 563 -8.60 -6.16 -9.98
C ARG A 563 -7.45 -5.96 -8.97
N GLN A 564 -7.68 -5.35 -7.81
CA GLN A 564 -6.77 -5.43 -6.65
C GLN A 564 -7.22 -6.62 -5.80
N PRO A 565 -6.36 -7.63 -5.54
CA PRO A 565 -4.90 -7.57 -5.46
C PRO A 565 -4.16 -8.36 -6.55
N TRP A 566 -4.78 -8.62 -7.70
CA TRP A 566 -4.20 -9.41 -8.79
C TRP A 566 -4.78 -8.96 -10.14
N CYS A 567 -3.96 -8.73 -11.18
CA CYS A 567 -4.45 -8.61 -12.55
C CYS A 567 -4.30 -9.97 -13.29
N ASP A 568 -5.05 -10.15 -14.37
CA ASP A 568 -4.86 -11.27 -15.30
C ASP A 568 -3.43 -11.21 -15.86
N GLY A 569 -2.70 -12.32 -15.81
CA GLY A 569 -1.30 -12.37 -16.25
C GLY A 569 -0.28 -11.83 -15.24
N GLN A 570 -0.62 -11.72 -13.95
CA GLN A 570 0.29 -11.31 -12.88
C GLN A 570 0.48 -12.37 -11.80
N GLU A 571 1.63 -12.31 -11.14
CA GLU A 571 1.88 -12.95 -9.85
C GLU A 571 1.05 -12.31 -8.73
N VAL A 572 0.69 -13.11 -7.73
CA VAL A 572 0.04 -12.63 -6.51
C VAL A 572 1.07 -12.55 -5.40
N VAL A 573 1.64 -11.37 -5.19
CA VAL A 573 2.62 -11.13 -4.12
C VAL A 573 1.93 -11.21 -2.75
N PRO A 574 2.43 -12.00 -1.78
CA PRO A 574 1.86 -12.09 -0.45
C PRO A 574 1.78 -10.72 0.25
N TRP A 575 0.66 -10.45 0.91
CA TRP A 575 0.50 -9.26 1.75
C TRP A 575 1.15 -9.49 3.11
N GLU A 576 2.22 -8.75 3.40
CA GLU A 576 2.94 -8.79 4.67
C GLU A 576 2.61 -7.59 5.56
N VAL A 577 2.33 -7.83 6.85
CA VAL A 577 2.12 -6.79 7.87
C VAL A 577 2.83 -7.13 9.16
N ASP A 578 3.57 -6.18 9.72
CA ASP A 578 4.19 -6.33 11.03
C ASP A 578 3.15 -6.20 12.16
N VAL A 579 3.01 -7.25 12.97
CA VAL A 579 2.08 -7.33 14.09
C VAL A 579 2.77 -7.50 15.44
N THR A 580 4.09 -7.29 15.48
CA THR A 580 4.97 -7.44 16.66
C THR A 580 4.46 -6.68 17.88
N ASN A 581 3.89 -5.48 17.66
CA ASN A 581 3.39 -4.64 18.76
C ASN A 581 2.02 -5.06 19.30
N PHE A 582 1.34 -6.00 18.64
CA PHE A 582 0.01 -6.46 19.04
C PHE A 582 0.02 -7.84 19.71
N VAL A 583 1.18 -8.48 19.80
CA VAL A 583 1.34 -9.83 20.36
C VAL A 583 2.09 -9.81 21.71
N ARG A 584 1.76 -10.80 22.54
CA ARG A 584 2.40 -11.12 23.82
C ARG A 584 3.49 -12.15 23.57
N PHE A 585 4.67 -11.91 24.10
CA PHE A 585 5.86 -12.75 23.94
C PHE A 585 6.02 -13.72 25.11
N GLY A 586 6.96 -14.65 24.96
CA GLY A 586 7.41 -15.53 26.03
C GLY A 586 6.49 -16.70 26.33
N GLY A 587 5.79 -17.20 25.31
CA GLY A 587 4.90 -18.35 25.41
C GLY A 587 3.50 -18.01 25.94
N ALA A 588 3.23 -16.73 26.23
CA ALA A 588 1.89 -16.26 26.56
C ALA A 588 0.92 -16.55 25.41
N SER A 589 -0.31 -16.91 25.75
CA SER A 589 -1.37 -17.15 24.76
C SER A 589 -1.76 -15.83 24.09
N ASN A 590 -1.82 -15.88 22.76
CA ASN A 590 -2.38 -14.85 21.90
C ASN A 590 -3.56 -15.43 21.14
N LEU A 591 -4.42 -14.55 20.64
CA LEU A 591 -5.48 -14.91 19.72
C LEU A 591 -5.47 -14.01 18.49
N ILE A 592 -5.93 -14.57 17.38
CA ILE A 592 -6.21 -13.85 16.14
C ILE A 592 -7.55 -14.31 15.57
N GLU A 593 -8.33 -13.35 15.10
CA GLU A 593 -9.63 -13.54 14.45
C GLU A 593 -9.58 -13.03 13.02
N TYR A 594 -10.44 -13.56 12.15
CA TYR A 594 -10.52 -13.16 10.76
C TYR A 594 -11.97 -13.04 10.27
N ARG A 595 -12.24 -12.00 9.47
CA ARG A 595 -13.51 -11.83 8.74
C ARG A 595 -13.26 -11.38 7.31
N ALA A 596 -14.00 -11.97 6.37
CA ALA A 596 -14.13 -11.51 4.99
C ALA A 596 -15.48 -10.82 4.81
N LEU A 597 -15.48 -9.56 4.40
CA LEU A 597 -16.65 -8.69 4.38
C LEU A 597 -16.95 -8.18 2.97
N TYR A 598 -18.23 -8.12 2.61
CA TYR A 598 -18.74 -7.42 1.44
C TYR A 598 -19.30 -6.08 1.90
N ASN A 599 -18.74 -4.98 1.38
CA ASN A 599 -19.16 -3.62 1.76
C ASN A 599 -19.28 -3.36 3.27
N GLY A 600 -18.39 -3.97 4.07
CA GLY A 600 -18.39 -3.85 5.53
C GLY A 600 -19.29 -4.84 6.30
N THR A 601 -20.13 -5.62 5.62
CA THR A 601 -21.02 -6.62 6.24
C THR A 601 -20.66 -8.05 5.83
N ASP A 602 -21.26 -9.04 6.49
CA ASP A 602 -21.14 -10.43 6.06
C ASP A 602 -21.75 -10.60 4.65
N PRO A 603 -21.11 -11.36 3.74
CA PRO A 603 -21.66 -11.60 2.41
C PRO A 603 -22.91 -12.47 2.50
N ARG A 604 -23.93 -12.14 1.69
CA ARG A 604 -25.20 -12.88 1.60
C ARG A 604 -25.74 -12.81 0.16
N PRO A 605 -25.11 -13.53 -0.79
CA PRO A 605 -25.57 -13.54 -2.17
C PRO A 605 -26.90 -14.30 -2.30
N THR A 606 -27.64 -13.99 -3.36
CA THR A 606 -28.89 -14.68 -3.74
C THR A 606 -28.69 -15.60 -4.95
N GLN A 607 -27.45 -15.70 -5.44
CA GLN A 607 -27.00 -16.58 -6.51
C GLN A 607 -25.74 -17.33 -6.05
N ASP A 608 -25.23 -18.24 -6.88
CA ASP A 608 -24.03 -19.00 -6.59
C ASP A 608 -22.88 -18.09 -6.13
N PRO A 609 -22.34 -18.31 -4.92
CA PRO A 609 -21.39 -17.40 -4.32
C PRO A 609 -20.05 -17.44 -5.05
N GLY A 610 -19.36 -16.30 -5.06
CA GLY A 610 -17.94 -16.27 -5.37
C GLY A 610 -17.11 -17.04 -4.36
N THR A 611 -15.80 -17.14 -4.59
CA THR A 611 -14.87 -17.82 -3.68
C THR A 611 -13.71 -16.91 -3.31
N ILE A 612 -13.37 -16.87 -2.03
CA ILE A 612 -12.11 -16.30 -1.54
C ILE A 612 -11.10 -17.42 -1.48
N VAL A 613 -10.04 -17.33 -2.27
CA VAL A 613 -8.88 -18.22 -2.19
C VAL A 613 -7.81 -17.53 -1.35
N MET A 614 -7.47 -18.13 -0.21
CA MET A 614 -6.54 -17.55 0.75
C MET A 614 -5.62 -18.61 1.36
N SER A 615 -4.34 -18.26 1.46
CA SER A 615 -3.40 -18.80 2.46
C SER A 615 -3.00 -17.68 3.39
N SER A 616 -2.87 -17.96 4.69
CA SER A 616 -2.39 -16.98 5.66
C SER A 616 -1.59 -17.62 6.78
N TYR A 617 -0.57 -16.90 7.23
CA TYR A 617 0.45 -17.35 8.16
C TYR A 617 0.81 -16.25 9.15
N LEU A 618 1.17 -16.61 10.38
CA LEU A 618 2.10 -15.80 11.17
C LEU A 618 3.51 -16.29 10.91
N VAL A 619 4.42 -15.38 10.64
CA VAL A 619 5.82 -15.69 10.39
C VAL A 619 6.65 -15.04 11.47
N TYR A 620 7.48 -15.86 12.12
CA TYR A 620 8.39 -15.41 13.17
C TYR A 620 9.75 -15.11 12.59
N TYR A 621 10.32 -13.98 13.00
CA TYR A 621 11.61 -13.50 12.54
C TYR A 621 12.57 -13.32 13.70
N VAL A 622 13.83 -13.66 13.45
CA VAL A 622 14.96 -13.36 14.34
C VAL A 622 15.96 -12.47 13.62
N TYR A 623 16.83 -11.81 14.39
CA TYR A 623 18.01 -11.18 13.81
C TYR A 623 19.09 -12.25 13.63
N GLU A 624 19.68 -12.33 12.45
CA GLU A 624 20.85 -13.18 12.22
C GLU A 624 21.99 -12.33 11.65
N ASP A 625 23.21 -12.67 12.08
CA ASP A 625 24.44 -12.11 11.52
C ASP A 625 25.10 -13.24 10.72
N PHE A 626 25.26 -13.03 9.42
CA PHE A 626 25.84 -14.02 8.49
C PHE A 626 27.36 -13.80 8.31
N VAL A 627 28.01 -13.21 9.32
CA VAL A 627 29.45 -12.90 9.34
C VAL A 627 30.26 -14.13 9.72
#